data_AF-A0A820EI42-F1
#
_entry.id   AF-A0A820EI42-F1
#
_cell.length_a   1.000
_cell.length_b   1.000
_cell.length_c   1.000
_cell.angle_alpha   90.00
_cell.angle_beta   90.00
_cell.angle_gamma   90.00
#
_symmetry.space_group_name_H-M   'P 1'
#
loop_
_entity.id
_entity.type
_entity.pdbx_description
1 polymer ?
#
loop_
_entity_poly.entity_id
_entity_poly.type
_entity_poly.pdbx_seq_one_letter_code
_entity_poly.pdbx_strand_id
1 'polypeptide(L)'
;MAEIFGYDVYKGLGLTAEAERAKSLSMANSDNFPRPNTYWFRDWLYPWYIQGQETKVLVNYFKLVAQYFPKYTGTNQYARSMNWGEFIHFSSGAAGINMKNQATIAFGWTSEMDNQFNKARSDFAAITYT
;
A
#
# COMPACT_ATOMS: atom_id res chain seq x y z
N MET A 1 7.97 3.20 -3.41
CA MET A 1 6.74 3.12 -4.24
C MET A 1 7.02 3.40 -5.72
N ALA A 2 8.10 4.08 -6.11
CA ALA A 2 8.43 4.34 -7.52
C ALA A 2 8.78 3.06 -8.31
N GLU A 3 9.22 2.02 -7.61
CA GLU A 3 9.76 0.78 -8.16
C GLU A 3 8.70 -0.06 -8.87
N ILE A 4 7.47 -0.09 -8.34
CA ILE A 4 6.35 -0.84 -8.95
C ILE A 4 5.82 -0.16 -10.22
N PHE A 5 5.89 1.17 -10.30
CA PHE A 5 5.55 1.91 -11.52
C PHE A 5 6.56 1.61 -12.63
N GLY A 6 7.85 1.54 -12.31
CA GLY A 6 8.88 1.15 -13.28
C GLY A 6 8.66 -0.27 -13.82
N TYR A 7 8.38 -1.23 -12.94
CA TYR A 7 8.04 -2.60 -13.35
C TYR A 7 6.81 -2.67 -14.26
N ASP A 8 5.73 -1.99 -13.87
CA ASP A 8 4.47 -2.04 -14.62
C ASP A 8 4.58 -1.37 -15.99
N VAL A 9 5.31 -0.26 -16.10
CA VAL A 9 5.58 0.41 -17.39
C VAL A 9 6.35 -0.51 -18.34
N TYR A 10 7.43 -1.16 -17.87
CA TYR A 10 8.18 -2.09 -18.72
C TYR A 10 7.32 -3.27 -19.16
N LYS A 11 6.50 -3.82 -18.26
CA LYS A 11 5.57 -4.90 -18.60
C LYS A 11 4.53 -4.45 -19.63
N GLY A 12 3.94 -3.26 -19.46
CA GLY A 12 2.95 -2.69 -20.38
C GLY A 12 3.51 -2.36 -21.77
N LEU A 13 4.80 -2.04 -21.87
CA LEU A 13 5.50 -1.81 -23.14
C LEU A 13 6.03 -3.09 -23.81
N GLY A 14 5.83 -4.27 -23.20
CA GLY A 14 6.36 -5.54 -23.70
C GLY A 14 7.88 -5.72 -23.51
N LEU A 15 8.50 -4.87 -22.70
CA LEU A 15 9.93 -4.91 -22.37
C LEU A 15 10.19 -5.88 -21.21
N THR A 16 9.93 -7.17 -21.46
CA THR A 16 9.91 -8.21 -20.43
C THR A 16 11.25 -8.39 -19.72
N ALA A 17 12.38 -8.23 -20.43
CA ALA A 17 13.72 -8.34 -19.84
C ALA A 17 14.00 -7.19 -18.86
N GLU A 18 13.63 -5.97 -19.23
CA GLU A 18 13.75 -4.77 -18.41
C GLU A 18 12.82 -4.84 -17.19
N ALA A 19 11.60 -5.37 -17.38
CA ALA A 19 10.67 -5.62 -16.30
C ALA A 19 11.26 -6.60 -15.27
N GLU A 20 11.75 -7.77 -15.70
CA GLU A 20 12.35 -8.74 -14.77
C GLU A 20 13.64 -8.22 -14.11
N ARG A 21 14.44 -7.42 -14.81
CA ARG A 21 15.60 -6.73 -14.22
C ARG A 21 15.18 -5.74 -13.14
N ALA A 22 14.20 -4.87 -13.43
CA ALA A 22 13.70 -3.88 -12.48
C ALA A 22 13.08 -4.55 -11.25
N LYS A 23 12.31 -5.63 -11.46
CA LYS A 23 11.74 -6.45 -10.39
C LYS A 23 12.84 -7.07 -9.53
N SER A 24 13.84 -7.72 -10.12
CA SER A 24 14.95 -8.34 -9.39
C SER A 24 15.70 -7.34 -8.50
N LEU A 25 16.00 -6.15 -9.03
CA LEU A 25 16.63 -5.08 -8.26
C LEU A 25 15.73 -4.61 -7.11
N SER A 26 14.44 -4.41 -7.37
CA SER A 26 13.48 -3.95 -6.36
C SER A 26 13.24 -5.00 -5.27
N MET A 27 13.28 -6.29 -5.61
CA MET A 27 13.16 -7.40 -4.66
C MET A 27 14.32 -7.47 -3.67
N ALA A 28 15.52 -7.10 -4.12
CA ALA A 28 16.72 -7.08 -3.30
C ALA A 28 16.86 -5.80 -2.46
N ASN A 29 16.16 -4.73 -2.81
CA ASN A 29 16.26 -3.45 -2.14
C ASN A 29 15.53 -3.45 -0.78
N SER A 30 16.25 -3.06 0.27
CA SER A 30 15.72 -2.85 1.61
C SER A 30 15.88 -1.41 2.06
N ASP A 31 15.05 -1.01 3.02
CA ASP A 31 15.08 0.27 3.70
C ASP A 31 15.16 0.04 5.22
N ASN A 32 15.47 1.09 5.96
CA ASN A 32 15.44 1.12 7.42
C ASN A 32 14.13 1.69 7.99
N PHE A 33 13.18 2.06 7.11
CA PHE A 33 11.84 2.48 7.50
C PHE A 33 10.76 1.46 7.08
N PRO A 34 9.78 1.13 7.95
CA PRO A 34 9.62 1.60 9.33
C PRO A 34 10.57 0.95 10.34
N ARG A 35 11.29 -0.09 9.92
CA ARG A 35 12.31 -0.76 10.72
C ARG A 35 13.48 -1.19 9.83
N PRO A 36 14.67 -1.46 10.40
CA PRO A 36 15.78 -2.03 9.66
C PRO A 36 15.36 -3.25 8.83
N ASN A 37 15.88 -3.34 7.61
CA ASN A 37 15.61 -4.44 6.67
C ASN A 37 14.13 -4.57 6.26
N THR A 38 13.43 -3.45 6.06
CA THR A 38 12.10 -3.45 5.46
C THR A 38 12.20 -3.54 3.94
N TYR A 39 11.55 -4.53 3.33
CA TYR A 39 11.53 -4.68 1.87
C TYR A 39 10.16 -4.27 1.31
N TRP A 40 9.96 -2.98 1.09
CA TRP A 40 8.69 -2.42 0.62
C TRP A 40 8.18 -3.05 -0.66
N PHE A 41 9.06 -3.28 -1.64
CA PHE A 41 8.64 -3.88 -2.89
C PHE A 41 8.32 -5.37 -2.70
N ARG A 42 9.26 -6.14 -2.15
CA ARG A 42 9.13 -7.60 -2.00
C ARG A 42 7.99 -8.01 -1.07
N ASP A 43 7.89 -7.39 0.09
CA ASP A 43 7.03 -7.87 1.18
C ASP A 43 5.70 -7.11 1.26
N TRP A 44 5.55 -5.98 0.57
CA TRP A 44 4.29 -5.22 0.57
C TRP A 44 3.71 -5.05 -0.82
N LEU A 45 4.39 -4.34 -1.73
CA LEU A 45 3.81 -3.94 -3.02
C LEU A 45 3.66 -5.11 -4.00
N TYR A 46 4.62 -6.03 -4.05
CA TYR A 46 4.57 -7.15 -4.98
C TYR A 46 3.46 -8.17 -4.64
N PRO A 47 3.22 -8.53 -3.36
CA PRO A 47 2.05 -9.30 -2.95
C PRO A 47 0.72 -8.70 -3.44
N TRP A 48 0.57 -7.37 -3.39
CA TRP A 48 -0.62 -6.70 -3.93
C TRP A 48 -0.75 -6.90 -5.44
N TYR A 49 0.38 -6.82 -6.15
CA TYR A 49 0.44 -6.90 -7.60
C TYR A 49 0.03 -8.29 -8.12
N ILE A 50 0.60 -9.35 -7.53
CA ILE A 50 0.38 -10.73 -7.99
C ILE A 50 -0.96 -11.34 -7.57
N GLN A 51 -1.61 -10.79 -6.55
CA GLN A 51 -2.96 -11.23 -6.11
C GLN A 51 -4.09 -10.71 -7.02
N GLY A 52 -3.76 -10.29 -8.26
CA GLY A 52 -4.74 -10.04 -9.32
C GLY A 52 -5.26 -8.62 -9.43
N GLN A 53 -4.69 -7.66 -8.70
CA GLN A 53 -5.09 -6.25 -8.80
C GLN A 53 -4.04 -5.34 -9.44
N GLU A 54 -2.87 -5.86 -9.82
CA GLU A 54 -1.81 -5.18 -10.61
C GLU A 54 -1.69 -3.67 -10.27
N THR A 55 -1.92 -2.77 -11.23
CA THR A 55 -1.96 -1.32 -10.99
C THR A 55 -3.28 -0.79 -10.45
N LYS A 56 -4.37 -1.55 -10.58
CA LYS A 56 -5.69 -1.15 -10.10
C LYS A 56 -5.70 -0.90 -8.60
N VAL A 57 -4.94 -1.68 -7.83
CA VAL A 57 -4.87 -1.52 -6.37
C VAL A 57 -4.29 -0.16 -5.96
N LEU A 58 -3.25 0.35 -6.64
CA LEU A 58 -2.67 1.66 -6.33
C LEU A 58 -3.62 2.79 -6.74
N VAL A 59 -4.27 2.65 -7.90
CA VAL A 59 -5.31 3.58 -8.35
C VAL A 59 -6.47 3.62 -7.36
N ASN A 60 -6.94 2.46 -6.91
CA ASN A 60 -8.02 2.33 -5.93
C ASN A 60 -7.62 2.92 -4.58
N TYR A 61 -6.38 2.68 -4.13
CA TYR A 61 -5.85 3.27 -2.91
C TYR A 61 -5.92 4.79 -2.97
N PHE A 62 -5.36 5.43 -4.00
CA PHE A 62 -5.40 6.89 -4.12
C PHE A 62 -6.82 7.45 -4.28
N LYS A 63 -7.73 6.73 -4.94
CA LYS A 63 -9.16 7.09 -5.01
C LYS A 63 -9.80 7.08 -3.61
N LEU A 64 -9.58 6.03 -2.83
CA LEU A 64 -10.09 5.94 -1.46
C LEU A 64 -9.53 7.05 -0.59
N VAL A 65 -8.21 7.30 -0.64
CA VAL A 65 -7.58 8.42 0.09
C VAL A 65 -8.21 9.75 -0.29
N ALA A 66 -8.36 10.02 -1.59
CA ALA A 66 -8.95 11.26 -2.07
C ALA A 66 -10.42 11.42 -1.66
N GLN A 67 -11.17 10.32 -1.60
CA GLN A 67 -12.60 10.34 -1.27
C GLN A 67 -12.86 10.48 0.23
N TYR A 68 -12.11 9.75 1.06
CA TYR A 68 -12.46 9.57 2.48
C TYR A 68 -11.49 10.23 3.45
N PHE A 69 -10.23 10.46 3.07
CA PHE A 69 -9.25 10.97 4.03
C PHE A 69 -9.46 12.48 4.29
N PRO A 70 -9.40 12.96 5.55
CA PRO A 70 -9.77 14.33 5.89
C PRO A 70 -8.95 15.39 5.15
N LYS A 71 -9.64 16.42 4.66
CA LYS A 71 -9.07 17.59 3.98
C LYS A 71 -9.51 18.87 4.65
N TYR A 72 -8.72 19.94 4.51
CA TYR A 72 -9.19 21.27 4.90
C TYR A 72 -10.34 21.68 3.99
N THR A 73 -11.42 22.20 4.60
CA THR A 73 -12.64 22.63 3.91
C THR A 73 -12.32 23.57 2.75
N GLY A 74 -12.85 23.27 1.57
CA GLY A 74 -12.64 24.08 0.36
C GLY A 74 -11.28 23.89 -0.32
N THR A 75 -10.47 22.91 0.11
CA THR A 75 -9.15 22.63 -0.48
C THR A 75 -8.97 21.16 -0.84
N ASN A 76 -7.93 20.87 -1.63
CA ASN A 76 -7.47 19.51 -1.88
C ASN A 76 -6.34 19.07 -0.92
N GLN A 77 -6.02 19.87 0.09
CA GLN A 77 -4.94 19.58 1.04
C GLN A 77 -5.45 18.67 2.17
N TYR A 78 -4.75 17.56 2.40
CA TYR A 78 -5.05 16.68 3.53
C TYR A 78 -4.77 17.39 4.86
N ALA A 79 -5.67 17.21 5.82
CA ALA A 79 -5.64 17.91 7.10
C ALA A 79 -4.50 17.41 8.02
N ARG A 80 -3.98 16.19 7.78
CA ARG A 80 -2.91 15.55 8.55
C ARG A 80 -2.28 14.40 7.78
N SER A 81 -1.21 13.81 8.32
CA SER A 81 -0.66 12.54 7.86
C SER A 81 -1.51 11.35 8.29
N MET A 82 -1.46 10.27 7.52
CA MET A 82 -2.00 8.97 7.94
C MET A 82 -1.13 8.33 9.01
N ASN A 83 -1.77 7.62 9.92
CA ASN A 83 -1.08 6.67 10.79
C ASN A 83 -1.00 5.27 10.13
N TRP A 84 -0.34 4.31 10.78
CA TRP A 84 -0.14 2.97 10.22
C TRP A 84 -1.45 2.20 10.05
N GLY A 85 -2.33 2.28 11.05
CA GLY A 85 -3.63 1.61 10.99
C GLY A 85 -4.49 2.10 9.82
N GLU A 86 -4.50 3.41 9.57
CA GLU A 86 -5.19 4.00 8.42
C GLU A 86 -4.55 3.59 7.11
N PHE A 87 -3.22 3.64 7.03
CA PHE A 87 -2.50 3.17 5.84
C PHE A 87 -2.91 1.73 5.48
N ILE A 88 -2.92 0.83 6.46
CA ILE A 88 -3.26 -0.60 6.27
C ILE A 88 -4.76 -0.80 6.01
N HIS A 89 -5.63 0.00 6.63
CA HIS A 89 -7.08 -0.07 6.41
C HIS A 89 -7.46 0.38 4.98
N PHE A 90 -6.96 1.53 4.53
CA PHE A 90 -7.16 2.02 3.16
C PHE A 90 -6.54 1.07 2.13
N SER A 91 -5.38 0.51 2.45
CA SER A 91 -4.74 -0.55 1.67
C SER A 91 -5.62 -1.79 1.51
N SER A 92 -6.23 -2.23 2.61
CA SER A 92 -7.14 -3.38 2.62
C SER A 92 -8.38 -3.12 1.77
N GLY A 93 -8.97 -1.92 1.88
CA GLY A 93 -10.07 -1.51 1.01
C GLY A 93 -9.69 -1.46 -0.47
N ALA A 94 -8.50 -0.96 -0.77
CA ALA A 94 -7.99 -0.90 -2.14
C ALA A 94 -7.78 -2.29 -2.75
N ALA A 95 -7.27 -3.22 -1.94
CA ALA A 95 -7.02 -4.62 -2.30
C ALA A 95 -8.26 -5.52 -2.19
N GLY A 96 -9.38 -5.02 -1.64
CA GLY A 96 -10.60 -5.80 -1.41
C GLY A 96 -10.47 -6.92 -0.37
N ILE A 97 -9.29 -7.10 0.24
CA ILE A 97 -8.99 -8.14 1.22
C ILE A 97 -8.27 -7.54 2.43
N ASN A 98 -8.38 -8.18 3.60
CA ASN A 98 -7.70 -7.73 4.81
C ASN A 98 -6.17 -7.93 4.72
N MET A 99 -5.44 -6.81 4.61
CA MET A 99 -3.99 -6.79 4.43
C MET A 99 -3.21 -6.80 5.74
N LYS A 100 -3.86 -6.97 6.91
CA LYS A 100 -3.17 -7.03 8.21
C LYS A 100 -2.07 -8.10 8.24
N ASN A 101 -2.34 -9.30 7.74
CA ASN A 101 -1.35 -10.38 7.73
C ASN A 101 -0.12 -10.01 6.88
N GLN A 102 -0.35 -9.40 5.70
CA GLN A 102 0.74 -8.94 4.85
C GLN A 102 1.53 -7.81 5.50
N ALA A 103 0.86 -6.91 6.21
CA ALA A 103 1.49 -5.81 6.93
C ALA A 103 2.37 -6.33 8.07
N THR A 104 1.92 -7.36 8.79
CA THR A 104 2.72 -8.03 9.83
C THR A 104 4.02 -8.59 9.26
N ILE A 105 3.98 -9.21 8.07
CA ILE A 105 5.18 -9.73 7.40
C ILE A 105 6.10 -8.57 7.01
N ALA A 106 5.56 -7.55 6.33
CA ALA A 106 6.36 -6.46 5.77
C ALA A 106 6.96 -5.53 6.83
N PHE A 107 6.16 -5.15 7.83
CA PHE A 107 6.48 -4.04 8.73
C PHE A 107 6.58 -4.47 10.19
N GLY A 108 6.11 -5.68 10.52
CA GLY A 108 5.78 -6.06 11.89
C GLY A 108 4.38 -5.60 12.28
N TRP A 109 3.94 -5.98 13.48
CA TRP A 109 2.63 -5.59 14.00
C TRP A 109 2.73 -5.26 15.50
N THR A 110 2.51 -4.00 15.85
CA THR A 110 2.52 -3.54 17.24
C THR A 110 1.10 -3.35 17.77
N SER A 111 0.95 -3.26 19.09
CA SER A 111 -0.33 -2.92 19.72
C SER A 111 -0.85 -1.56 19.26
N GLU A 112 0.04 -0.59 19.03
CA GLU A 112 -0.32 0.72 18.51
C GLU A 112 -0.89 0.64 17.08
N MET A 113 -0.26 -0.16 16.20
CA MET A 113 -0.81 -0.41 14.86
C MET A 113 -2.18 -1.08 14.93
N ASP A 114 -2.38 -2.00 15.87
CA ASP A 114 -3.66 -2.67 16.07
C ASP A 114 -4.76 -1.70 16.50
N ASN A 115 -4.47 -0.85 17.50
CA ASN A 115 -5.38 0.18 17.98
C ASN A 115 -5.74 1.17 16.86
N GLN A 116 -4.75 1.66 16.12
CA GLN A 116 -4.94 2.54 14.98
C GLN A 116 -5.77 1.87 13.88
N PHE A 117 -5.54 0.59 13.60
CA PHE A 117 -6.24 -0.15 12.55
C PHE A 117 -7.71 -0.35 12.91
N ASN A 118 -7.99 -0.73 14.16
CA ASN A 118 -9.36 -0.87 14.65
C ASN A 118 -10.10 0.48 14.67
N LYS A 119 -9.41 1.55 15.08
CA LYS A 119 -9.97 2.91 15.00
C LYS A 119 -10.25 3.33 13.55
N ALA A 120 -9.32 3.08 12.63
CA ALA A 120 -9.50 3.40 11.21
C ALA A 120 -10.72 2.66 10.61
N ARG A 121 -10.92 1.38 10.96
CA ARG A 121 -12.11 0.62 10.53
C ARG A 121 -13.43 1.26 11.01
N SER A 122 -13.43 1.88 12.18
CA SER A 122 -14.59 2.59 12.71
C SER A 122 -14.76 3.97 12.05
N ASP A 123 -13.68 4.74 11.96
CA ASP A 123 -13.70 6.12 11.44
C ASP A 123 -14.00 6.14 9.93
N PHE A 124 -13.61 5.09 9.19
CA PHE A 124 -13.76 4.97 7.74
C PHE A 124 -14.58 3.75 7.34
N ALA A 125 -15.67 3.47 8.07
CA ALA A 125 -16.50 2.26 7.91
C ALA A 125 -17.10 2.03 6.49
N ALA A 126 -17.12 3.06 5.63
CA ALA A 126 -17.51 2.93 4.23
C ALA A 126 -16.48 2.15 3.37
N ILE A 127 -15.25 1.97 3.87
CA ILE A 127 -14.20 1.19 3.20
C ILE A 127 -14.28 -0.27 3.65
N THR A 128 -14.74 -1.15 2.76
CA THR A 128 -15.01 -2.56 3.05
C THR A 128 -14.08 -3.52 2.31
N TYR A 129 -13.80 -4.68 2.91
CA TYR A 129 -12.98 -5.77 2.36
C TYR A 129 -13.27 -7.08 3.12
N THR A 130 -12.88 -8.21 2.53
CA THR A 130 -13.05 -9.56 3.12
C THR A 130 -11.86 -10.01 3.96
#